data_AF-A0A163XL76-F1
#
_entry.id   AF-A0A163XL76-F1
#
_cell.length_a   1.000
_cell.length_b   1.000
_cell.length_c   1.000
_cell.angle_alpha   90.00
_cell.angle_beta   90.00
_cell.angle_gamma   90.00
#
_symmetry.space_group_name_H-M   'P 1'
#
loop_
_entity.id
_entity.type
_entity.pdbx_description
1 polymer ?
#
loop_
_entity_poly.entity_id
_entity_poly.type
_entity_poly.pdbx_seq_one_letter_code
_entity_poly.pdbx_strand_id
1 'polypeptide(L)'
;MTDAQHIIDKIDNYLDKFSLKTSTATTEELIAFIEEQWKQADEVKYTIYQSYIIIGRMVNEYIKQGSFGQMMFWLEEGDKHTRANDNPEYIRNYYKGECCLSCGNEEKALYYLNLCYAVEPDYIFSRAPFCYKFFNQHLEHPRELVEPEYDDEIEVEGELELPLWASFFQIKDTIRCEVMLDYMEEEVTEEEAEDLLQKTMKYIEEKQEVILDRLLDQLLLKYKEWQPRYGYEGADKEAFMPDVENKEQFGRLITPLVIYIIIESLDDKPHIGYLFDCSWDSEHALGFMTYDNKVKDIGGADTAFCI
;
A
#
# COMPACT_ATOMS: atom_id res chain seq x y z
N MET A 1 24.76 18.04 -3.51
CA MET A 1 24.37 16.72 -2.97
C MET A 1 25.66 16.00 -2.58
N THR A 2 25.66 15.27 -1.47
CA THR A 2 26.74 14.31 -1.18
C THR A 2 26.65 13.14 -2.15
N ASP A 3 27.72 12.36 -2.28
CA ASP A 3 27.73 11.14 -3.09
C ASP A 3 26.62 10.18 -2.63
N ALA A 4 26.48 9.99 -1.32
CA ALA A 4 25.39 9.22 -0.73
C ALA A 4 23.98 9.73 -1.11
N GLN A 5 23.70 11.04 -1.04
CA GLN A 5 22.36 11.53 -1.38
C GLN A 5 21.99 11.21 -2.82
N HIS A 6 22.90 11.46 -3.76
CA HIS A 6 22.66 11.16 -5.17
C HIS A 6 22.39 9.67 -5.42
N ILE A 7 23.15 8.79 -4.75
CA ILE A 7 23.00 7.35 -4.87
C ILE A 7 21.66 6.88 -4.26
N ILE A 8 21.28 7.42 -3.10
CA ILE A 8 20.02 7.09 -2.46
C ILE A 8 18.83 7.57 -3.30
N ASP A 9 18.86 8.79 -3.83
CA ASP A 9 17.82 9.30 -4.75
C ASP A 9 17.70 8.41 -6.01
N LYS A 10 18.82 7.88 -6.50
CA LYS A 10 18.83 6.96 -7.64
C LYS A 10 18.22 5.59 -7.30
N ILE A 11 18.45 5.07 -6.10
CA ILE A 11 17.79 3.85 -5.64
C ILE A 11 16.28 4.07 -5.53
N ASP A 12 15.89 5.20 -4.96
CA ASP A 12 14.50 5.55 -4.73
C ASP A 12 13.71 5.67 -6.04
N ASN A 13 14.24 6.45 -6.99
CA ASN A 13 13.65 6.55 -8.33
C ASN A 13 13.55 5.20 -9.05
N TYR A 14 14.48 4.28 -8.79
CA TYR A 14 14.41 2.92 -9.35
C TYR A 14 13.32 2.07 -8.66
N LEU A 15 13.11 2.22 -7.35
CA LEU A 15 12.02 1.58 -6.62
C LEU A 15 10.65 2.04 -7.13
N ASP A 16 10.49 3.34 -7.38
CA ASP A 16 9.26 3.89 -7.94
C ASP A 16 8.99 3.31 -9.33
N LYS A 17 10.01 3.31 -10.20
CA LYS A 17 9.92 2.71 -11.54
C LYS A 17 9.64 1.21 -11.49
N PHE A 18 10.22 0.51 -10.53
CA PHE A 18 9.99 -0.93 -10.35
C PHE A 18 8.52 -1.21 -10.00
N SER A 19 7.88 -0.31 -9.23
CA SER A 19 6.49 -0.43 -8.79
C SER A 19 5.47 -0.08 -9.88
N LEU A 20 5.92 0.51 -10.99
CA LEU A 20 5.07 0.78 -12.15
C LEU A 20 4.54 -0.52 -12.76
N LYS A 21 3.27 -0.50 -13.13
CA LYS A 21 2.61 -1.58 -13.87
C LYS A 21 3.29 -1.93 -15.19
N THR A 22 3.96 -0.96 -15.81
CA THR A 22 4.72 -1.14 -17.05
C THR A 22 6.14 -1.68 -16.83
N SER A 23 6.56 -1.81 -15.57
CA SER A 23 7.85 -2.41 -15.21
C SER A 23 7.89 -3.86 -15.69
N THR A 24 9.03 -4.23 -16.26
CA THR A 24 9.35 -5.61 -16.63
C THR A 24 10.52 -6.17 -15.82
N ALA A 25 11.03 -5.37 -14.88
CA ALA A 25 12.16 -5.75 -14.05
C ALA A 25 11.76 -6.86 -13.08
N THR A 26 12.67 -7.81 -12.84
CA THR A 26 12.45 -8.87 -11.84
C THR A 26 12.90 -8.43 -10.46
N THR A 27 12.40 -9.12 -9.43
CA THR A 27 12.85 -8.88 -8.04
C THR A 27 14.35 -9.11 -7.88
N GLU A 28 14.94 -10.05 -8.62
CA GLU A 28 16.39 -10.28 -8.62
C GLU A 28 17.16 -9.08 -9.21
N GLU A 29 16.66 -8.47 -10.29
CA GLU A 29 17.24 -7.27 -10.87
C GLU A 29 17.13 -6.07 -9.93
N LEU A 30 15.99 -5.95 -9.23
CA LEU A 30 15.79 -4.94 -8.19
C LEU A 30 16.83 -5.06 -7.07
N ILE A 31 16.93 -6.25 -6.48
CA ILE A 31 17.86 -6.53 -5.39
C ILE A 31 19.30 -6.25 -5.84
N ALA A 32 19.69 -6.76 -7.01
CA ALA A 32 21.05 -6.58 -7.53
C ALA A 32 21.38 -5.10 -7.73
N PHE A 33 20.45 -4.32 -8.29
CA PHE A 33 20.62 -2.88 -8.47
C PHE A 33 20.80 -2.17 -7.12
N ILE A 34 19.94 -2.43 -6.14
CA ILE A 34 20.00 -1.79 -4.81
C ILE A 34 21.32 -2.14 -4.13
N GLU A 35 21.73 -3.41 -4.11
CA GLU A 35 23.01 -3.81 -3.51
C GLU A 35 24.22 -3.15 -4.17
N GLU A 36 24.22 -3.04 -5.50
CA GLU A 36 25.31 -2.41 -6.25
C GLU A 36 25.41 -0.92 -5.95
N GLN A 37 24.28 -0.21 -5.94
CA GLN A 37 24.24 1.22 -5.62
C GLN A 37 24.58 1.45 -4.13
N TRP A 38 24.01 0.66 -3.22
CA TRP A 38 24.23 0.79 -1.78
C TRP A 38 25.70 0.69 -1.37
N LYS A 39 26.47 -0.18 -2.04
CA LYS A 39 27.92 -0.34 -1.82
C LYS A 39 28.74 0.89 -2.23
N GLN A 40 28.24 1.69 -3.15
CA GLN A 40 28.92 2.90 -3.64
C GLN A 40 28.70 4.08 -2.71
N ALA A 41 27.56 4.14 -2.01
CA ALA A 41 27.26 5.22 -1.09
C ALA A 41 28.16 5.19 0.15
N ASP A 42 28.75 6.33 0.48
CA ASP A 42 29.50 6.54 1.71
C ASP A 42 28.61 6.44 2.98
N GLU A 43 29.21 6.54 4.17
CA GLU A 43 28.50 6.37 5.45
C GLU A 43 27.43 7.44 5.71
N VAL A 44 27.40 8.56 4.98
CA VAL A 44 26.36 9.59 5.12
C VAL A 44 24.98 9.01 4.81
N LYS A 45 24.88 7.92 4.04
CA LYS A 45 23.61 7.23 3.76
C LYS A 45 22.84 6.86 5.03
N TYR A 46 23.53 6.51 6.11
CA TYR A 46 22.90 6.16 7.39
C TYR A 46 22.24 7.35 8.12
N THR A 47 22.33 8.55 7.56
CA THR A 47 21.65 9.76 8.06
C THR A 47 20.46 10.18 7.18
N ILE A 48 20.31 9.58 6.00
CA ILE A 48 19.30 9.94 5.00
C ILE A 48 18.05 9.10 5.24
N TYR A 49 16.91 9.76 5.49
CA TYR A 49 15.65 9.09 5.81
C TYR A 49 15.29 7.96 4.83
N GLN A 50 15.45 8.20 3.53
CA GLN A 50 15.12 7.21 2.51
C GLN A 50 15.96 5.92 2.61
N SER A 51 17.17 6.00 3.16
CA SER A 51 17.99 4.81 3.40
C SER A 51 17.36 3.86 4.40
N TYR A 52 16.65 4.38 5.41
CA TYR A 52 15.89 3.56 6.36
C TYR A 52 14.75 2.79 5.67
N ILE A 53 14.04 3.43 4.74
CA ILE A 53 12.99 2.80 3.93
C ILE A 53 13.58 1.71 3.03
N ILE A 54 14.68 2.01 2.34
CA ILE A 54 15.39 1.06 1.46
C ILE A 54 15.85 -0.18 2.26
N ILE A 55 16.41 0.01 3.46
CA ILE A 55 16.82 -1.10 4.33
C ILE A 55 15.61 -1.99 4.66
N GLY A 56 14.49 -1.39 5.10
CA GLY A 56 13.26 -2.13 5.40
C GLY A 56 12.74 -2.89 4.18
N ARG A 57 12.81 -2.29 2.98
CA ARG A 57 12.45 -2.96 1.73
C ARG A 57 13.33 -4.19 1.48
N MET A 58 14.64 -4.08 1.63
CA MET A 58 15.57 -5.19 1.40
C MET A 58 15.40 -6.33 2.42
N VAL A 59 15.15 -6.00 3.70
CA VAL A 59 14.79 -7.00 4.72
C VAL A 59 13.59 -7.83 4.26
N ASN A 60 12.52 -7.16 3.82
CA ASN A 60 11.30 -7.83 3.36
C ASN A 60 11.53 -8.69 2.11
N GLU A 61 12.32 -8.24 1.14
CA GLU A 61 12.62 -9.05 -0.05
C GLU A 61 13.41 -10.33 0.30
N TYR A 62 14.38 -10.25 1.21
CA TYR A 62 15.11 -11.45 1.63
C TYR A 62 14.31 -12.38 2.54
N ILE A 63 13.35 -11.84 3.32
CA ILE A 63 12.36 -12.67 4.02
C ILE A 63 11.56 -13.49 3.01
N LYS A 64 11.03 -12.87 1.94
CA LYS A 64 10.27 -13.59 0.88
C LYS A 64 11.10 -14.69 0.20
N GLN A 65 12.41 -14.46 0.05
CA GLN A 65 13.33 -15.46 -0.53
C GLN A 65 13.80 -16.53 0.47
N GLY A 66 13.48 -16.40 1.76
CA GLY A 66 14.03 -17.26 2.81
C GLY A 66 15.54 -17.11 3.01
N SER A 67 16.13 -16.00 2.59
CA SER A 67 17.58 -15.75 2.62
C SER A 67 18.00 -15.14 3.95
N PHE A 68 18.06 -15.98 4.99
CA PHE A 68 18.33 -15.53 6.37
C PHE A 68 19.60 -14.69 6.52
N GLY A 69 20.70 -15.09 5.88
CA GLY A 69 21.98 -14.37 5.99
C GLY A 69 21.92 -12.95 5.42
N GLN A 70 21.23 -12.78 4.28
CA GLN A 70 21.07 -11.45 3.67
C GLN A 70 20.07 -10.59 4.42
N MET A 71 18.96 -11.19 4.88
CA MET A 71 18.01 -10.52 5.76
C MET A 71 18.71 -9.96 7.01
N MET A 72 19.56 -10.77 7.67
CA MET A 72 20.34 -10.33 8.82
C MET A 72 21.34 -9.23 8.48
N PHE A 73 22.02 -9.31 7.33
CA PHE A 73 22.91 -8.25 6.87
C PHE A 73 22.18 -6.90 6.78
N TRP A 74 20.99 -6.88 6.19
CA TRP A 74 20.22 -5.64 6.08
C TRP A 74 19.66 -5.14 7.42
N LEU A 75 19.32 -6.03 8.36
CA LEU A 75 19.01 -5.61 9.74
C LEU A 75 20.21 -4.94 10.43
N GLU A 76 21.42 -5.45 10.21
CA GLU A 76 22.67 -4.85 10.74
C GLU A 76 23.01 -3.52 10.06
N GLU A 77 22.69 -3.35 8.77
CA GLU A 77 22.74 -2.04 8.11
C GLU A 77 21.76 -1.06 8.75
N GLY A 78 20.57 -1.54 9.14
CA GLY A 78 19.57 -0.78 9.90
C GLY A 78 20.07 -0.25 11.23
N ASP A 79 20.84 -1.05 11.98
CA ASP A 79 21.40 -0.64 13.27
C ASP A 79 22.40 0.53 13.16
N LYS A 80 23.00 0.74 11.98
CA LYS A 80 23.94 1.85 11.72
C LYS A 80 23.21 3.17 11.48
N HIS A 81 21.92 3.12 11.11
CA HIS A 81 21.13 4.31 10.80
C HIS A 81 20.91 5.19 12.05
N THR A 82 20.90 6.51 11.91
CA THR A 82 20.71 7.45 13.04
C THR A 82 19.40 7.20 13.79
N ARG A 83 18.36 6.79 13.05
CA ARG A 83 17.04 6.40 13.56
C ARG A 83 16.99 5.05 14.28
N ALA A 84 18.05 4.25 14.29
CA ALA A 84 18.08 3.01 15.08
C ALA A 84 17.79 3.28 16.57
N ASN A 85 18.15 4.47 17.06
CA ASN A 85 17.93 4.87 18.44
C ASN A 85 16.57 5.54 18.70
N ASP A 86 15.70 5.68 17.69
CA ASP A 86 14.34 6.19 17.88
C ASP A 86 13.52 5.26 18.77
N ASN A 87 13.82 3.96 18.71
CA ASN A 87 13.19 2.94 19.51
C ASN A 87 14.16 2.41 20.57
N PRO A 88 13.70 2.08 21.79
CA PRO A 88 14.50 1.38 22.78
C PRO A 88 14.93 -0.02 22.28
N GLU A 89 16.00 -0.54 22.86
CA GLU A 89 16.66 -1.77 22.40
C GLU A 89 15.73 -2.99 22.39
N TYR A 90 14.82 -3.12 23.37
CA TYR A 90 13.88 -4.25 23.42
C TYR A 90 12.91 -4.24 22.24
N ILE A 91 12.50 -3.07 21.73
CA ILE A 91 11.65 -2.94 20.54
C ILE A 91 12.43 -3.36 19.28
N ARG A 92 13.71 -2.97 19.18
CA ARG A 92 14.57 -3.43 18.08
C ARG A 92 14.77 -4.94 18.13
N ASN A 93 14.99 -5.50 19.32
CA ASN A 93 15.11 -6.95 19.49
C ASN A 93 13.80 -7.67 19.13
N TYR A 94 12.65 -7.13 19.51
CA TYR A 94 11.37 -7.66 19.03
C TYR A 94 11.31 -7.71 17.50
N TYR A 95 11.60 -6.60 16.82
CA TYR A 95 11.57 -6.53 15.36
C TYR A 95 12.55 -7.52 14.69
N LYS A 96 13.77 -7.68 15.24
CA LYS A 96 14.72 -8.69 14.75
C LYS A 96 14.19 -10.11 14.94
N GLY A 97 13.56 -10.38 16.08
CA GLY A 97 12.90 -11.64 16.39
C GLY A 97 11.78 -11.98 15.41
N GLU A 98 10.91 -11.00 15.15
CA GLU A 98 9.85 -11.07 14.14
C GLU A 98 10.41 -11.39 12.75
N CYS A 99 11.40 -10.63 12.28
CA CYS A 99 12.03 -10.85 10.97
C CYS A 99 12.70 -12.23 10.86
N CYS A 100 13.37 -12.70 11.92
CA CYS A 100 13.96 -14.03 11.96
C CYS A 100 12.89 -15.12 11.85
N LEU A 101 11.76 -14.95 12.55
CA LEU A 101 10.64 -15.89 12.51
C LEU A 101 10.01 -15.92 11.13
N SER A 102 9.73 -14.76 10.54
CA SER A 102 9.19 -14.63 9.18
C SER A 102 10.15 -15.22 8.12
N CYS A 103 11.46 -15.19 8.35
CA CYS A 103 12.45 -15.81 7.49
C CYS A 103 12.68 -17.31 7.77
N GLY A 104 11.91 -17.91 8.68
CA GLY A 104 11.96 -19.34 9.00
C GLY A 104 13.09 -19.76 9.94
N ASN A 105 13.74 -18.83 10.64
CA ASN A 105 14.79 -19.13 11.62
C ASN A 105 14.28 -18.97 13.06
N GLU A 106 13.61 -20.03 13.56
CA GLU A 106 13.02 -20.06 14.89
C GLU A 106 14.06 -19.92 16.02
N GLU A 107 15.27 -20.48 15.87
CA GLU A 107 16.33 -20.38 16.89
C GLU A 107 16.73 -18.92 17.12
N LYS A 108 16.99 -18.18 16.04
CA LYS A 108 17.34 -16.76 16.12
C LYS A 108 16.16 -15.88 16.48
N ALA A 109 14.95 -16.24 16.04
CA ALA A 109 13.74 -15.57 16.49
C ALA A 109 13.61 -15.65 18.02
N LEU A 110 13.71 -16.87 18.57
CA LEU A 110 13.60 -17.11 20.00
C LEU A 110 14.70 -16.38 20.78
N TYR A 111 15.94 -16.35 20.27
CA TYR A 111 17.03 -15.57 20.87
C TYR A 111 16.66 -14.09 21.04
N TYR A 112 16.24 -13.42 19.96
CA TYR A 112 15.92 -11.99 20.00
C TYR A 112 14.64 -11.69 20.79
N LEU A 113 13.62 -12.54 20.69
CA LEU A 113 12.39 -12.40 21.48
C LEU A 113 12.68 -12.55 22.98
N ASN A 114 13.58 -13.45 23.39
CA ASN A 114 14.02 -13.51 24.79
C ASN A 114 14.72 -12.23 25.24
N LEU A 115 15.54 -11.59 24.40
CA LEU A 115 16.16 -10.30 24.72
C LEU A 115 15.12 -9.18 24.91
N CYS A 116 14.05 -9.19 24.10
CA CYS A 116 12.92 -8.28 24.31
C CYS A 116 12.20 -8.58 25.64
N TYR A 117 11.82 -9.84 25.83
CA TYR A 117 11.05 -10.29 26.99
C TYR A 117 11.75 -10.04 28.32
N ALA A 118 13.09 -10.15 28.35
CA ALA A 118 13.89 -9.88 29.54
C ALA A 118 13.82 -8.42 30.02
N VAL A 119 13.44 -7.49 29.14
CA VAL A 119 13.34 -6.06 29.44
C VAL A 119 11.88 -5.64 29.64
N GLU A 120 11.00 -6.01 28.71
CA GLU A 120 9.58 -5.67 28.74
C GLU A 120 8.73 -6.90 28.37
N PRO A 121 8.35 -7.73 29.36
CA PRO A 121 7.65 -9.00 29.14
C PRO A 121 6.32 -8.88 28.39
N ASP A 122 5.59 -7.79 28.63
CA ASP A 122 4.25 -7.58 28.07
C ASP A 122 4.28 -7.11 26.62
N TYR A 123 5.40 -6.53 26.19
CA TYR A 123 5.51 -5.95 24.85
C TYR A 123 5.24 -6.97 23.74
N ILE A 124 5.81 -8.18 23.83
CA ILE A 124 5.64 -9.22 22.80
C ILE A 124 4.16 -9.54 22.59
N PHE A 125 3.37 -9.59 23.67
CA PHE A 125 1.95 -9.94 23.65
C PHE A 125 1.03 -8.79 23.20
N SER A 126 1.58 -7.58 23.01
CA SER A 126 0.87 -6.44 22.41
C SER A 126 1.06 -6.32 20.89
N ARG A 127 1.78 -7.27 20.28
CA ARG A 127 2.23 -7.20 18.88
C ARG A 127 1.64 -8.35 18.04
N ALA A 128 2.28 -8.65 16.91
CA ALA A 128 1.71 -9.52 15.88
C ALA A 128 1.34 -10.93 16.44
N PRO A 129 0.13 -11.45 16.15
CA PRO A 129 -0.33 -12.73 16.65
C PRO A 129 0.58 -13.92 16.40
N PHE A 130 1.18 -14.01 15.23
CA PHE A 130 2.09 -15.12 14.92
C PHE A 130 3.35 -15.10 15.80
N CYS A 131 3.88 -13.92 16.15
CA CYS A 131 5.05 -13.78 17.00
C CYS A 131 4.76 -14.18 18.44
N TYR A 132 3.71 -13.64 19.07
CA TYR A 132 3.42 -14.00 20.46
C TYR A 132 2.92 -15.43 20.58
N LYS A 133 2.19 -15.98 19.59
CA LYS A 133 1.80 -17.40 19.58
C LYS A 133 3.02 -18.30 19.54
N PHE A 134 4.02 -18.00 18.69
CA PHE A 134 5.29 -18.72 18.66
C PHE A 134 6.02 -18.63 20.01
N PHE A 135 6.26 -17.41 20.51
CA PHE A 135 7.01 -17.22 21.75
C PHE A 135 6.34 -17.87 22.97
N ASN A 136 5.02 -17.80 23.05
CA ASN A 136 4.24 -18.36 24.17
C ASN A 136 4.42 -19.87 24.32
N GLN A 137 4.68 -20.59 23.22
CA GLN A 137 4.96 -22.04 23.24
C GLN A 137 6.30 -22.39 23.91
N HIS A 138 7.20 -21.41 24.01
CA HIS A 138 8.54 -21.58 24.58
C HIS A 138 8.69 -21.04 26.01
N LEU A 139 7.62 -20.50 26.59
CA LEU A 139 7.61 -20.08 27.99
C LEU A 139 7.47 -21.28 28.94
N GLU A 140 8.14 -21.22 30.10
CA GLU A 140 7.93 -22.19 31.18
C GLU A 140 6.46 -22.19 31.66
N HIS A 141 5.83 -21.01 31.63
CA HIS A 141 4.43 -20.79 31.97
C HIS A 141 3.75 -19.97 30.86
N PRO A 142 3.18 -20.63 29.83
CA PRO A 142 2.47 -19.94 28.75
C PRO A 142 1.32 -19.08 29.29
N ARG A 143 1.17 -17.88 28.73
CA ARG A 143 0.06 -16.96 29.01
C ARG A 143 -1.22 -17.46 28.34
N GLU A 144 -2.35 -17.19 28.98
CA GLU A 144 -3.66 -17.28 28.35
C GLU A 144 -3.80 -16.12 27.35
N LEU A 145 -4.11 -16.45 26.09
CA LEU A 145 -4.22 -15.47 25.01
C LEU A 145 -5.71 -15.13 24.84
N VAL A 146 -6.07 -13.87 25.05
CA VAL A 146 -7.41 -13.35 24.79
C VAL A 146 -7.43 -12.81 23.36
N GLU A 147 -8.37 -13.25 22.54
CA GLU A 147 -8.56 -12.63 21.22
C GLU A 147 -9.15 -11.22 21.41
N PRO A 148 -8.67 -10.21 20.65
CA PRO A 148 -9.22 -8.86 20.76
C PRO A 148 -10.71 -8.88 20.41
N GLU A 149 -11.54 -8.24 21.24
CA GLU A 149 -12.91 -7.89 20.91
C GLU A 149 -12.84 -6.81 19.81
N TYR A 150 -13.37 -7.10 18.62
CA TYR A 150 -13.52 -6.11 17.55
C TYR A 150 -14.71 -5.20 17.89
N ASP A 151 -14.57 -3.89 17.65
CA ASP A 151 -15.64 -2.91 17.85
C ASP A 151 -16.78 -3.20 16.86
N ASP A 152 -18.04 -3.05 17.30
CA ASP A 152 -19.25 -3.37 16.51
C ASP A 152 -19.56 -2.29 15.45
N GLU A 153 -18.54 -1.68 14.82
CA GLU A 153 -18.75 -0.80 13.67
C GLU A 153 -19.22 -1.65 12.47
N ILE A 154 -20.36 -1.28 11.89
CA ILE A 154 -20.93 -2.01 10.75
C ILE A 154 -20.05 -1.72 9.53
N GLU A 155 -19.11 -2.61 9.24
CA GLU A 155 -18.32 -2.60 8.00
C GLU A 155 -19.06 -3.41 6.92
N VAL A 156 -19.66 -2.71 5.94
CA VAL A 156 -20.31 -3.36 4.79
C VAL A 156 -19.45 -3.24 3.55
N GLU A 157 -18.82 -4.36 3.19
CA GLU A 157 -17.96 -4.47 2.01
C GLU A 157 -18.35 -5.64 1.10
N GLY A 158 -17.94 -5.56 -0.17
CA GLY A 158 -18.13 -6.61 -1.15
C GLY A 158 -17.08 -6.56 -2.26
N GLU A 159 -17.09 -7.58 -3.11
CA GLU A 159 -16.17 -7.70 -4.24
C GLU A 159 -16.92 -7.65 -5.57
N LEU A 160 -16.49 -6.77 -6.47
CA LEU A 160 -17.13 -6.54 -7.76
C LEU A 160 -16.28 -7.07 -8.92
N GLU A 161 -16.83 -8.00 -9.69
CA GLU A 161 -16.27 -8.41 -10.98
C GLU A 161 -16.73 -7.48 -12.09
N LEU A 162 -15.78 -6.77 -12.72
CA LEU A 162 -16.03 -5.91 -13.89
C LEU A 162 -15.21 -6.40 -15.07
N PRO A 163 -15.70 -7.34 -15.91
CA PRO A 163 -14.90 -7.94 -16.98
C PRO A 163 -14.33 -6.95 -17.99
N LEU A 164 -15.05 -5.86 -18.29
CA LEU A 164 -14.55 -4.80 -19.18
C LEU A 164 -13.37 -4.07 -18.53
N TRP A 165 -13.48 -3.73 -17.24
CA TRP A 165 -12.42 -3.07 -16.49
C TRP A 165 -11.22 -4.00 -16.31
N ALA A 166 -11.46 -5.27 -15.99
CA ALA A 166 -10.43 -6.29 -15.87
C ALA A 166 -9.60 -6.41 -17.15
N SER A 167 -10.27 -6.43 -18.31
CA SER A 167 -9.61 -6.42 -19.62
C SER A 167 -8.85 -5.11 -19.87
N PHE A 168 -9.48 -3.96 -19.62
CA PHE A 168 -8.90 -2.64 -19.89
C PHE A 168 -7.67 -2.35 -19.03
N PHE A 169 -7.78 -2.58 -17.72
CA PHE A 169 -6.71 -2.39 -16.74
C PHE A 169 -5.82 -3.62 -16.59
N GLN A 170 -6.04 -4.72 -17.31
CA GLN A 170 -5.20 -5.93 -17.22
C GLN A 170 -5.06 -6.46 -15.77
N ILE A 171 -6.12 -6.35 -14.98
CA ILE A 171 -6.19 -6.90 -13.61
C ILE A 171 -6.83 -8.28 -13.63
N LYS A 172 -6.50 -9.09 -12.63
CA LYS A 172 -7.09 -10.44 -12.44
C LYS A 172 -8.03 -10.51 -11.26
N ASP A 173 -7.85 -9.60 -10.32
CA ASP A 173 -8.58 -9.58 -9.05
C ASP A 173 -9.89 -8.81 -9.20
N THR A 174 -10.80 -9.08 -8.27
CA THR A 174 -12.03 -8.31 -8.06
C THR A 174 -11.69 -6.91 -7.54
N ILE A 175 -12.63 -5.98 -7.70
CA ILE A 175 -12.49 -4.63 -7.15
C ILE A 175 -13.29 -4.57 -5.84
N ARG A 176 -12.65 -4.12 -4.75
CA ARG A 176 -13.35 -3.94 -3.47
C ARG A 176 -14.39 -2.82 -3.59
N CYS A 177 -15.55 -3.02 -2.99
CA CYS A 177 -16.65 -2.07 -2.94
C CYS A 177 -17.07 -1.90 -1.48
N GLU A 178 -17.18 -0.67 -1.00
CA GLU A 178 -17.36 -0.36 0.43
C GLU A 178 -18.47 0.68 0.61
N VAL A 179 -19.37 0.45 1.56
CA VAL A 179 -20.41 1.42 1.95
C VAL A 179 -19.88 2.28 3.08
N MET A 180 -19.82 3.59 2.85
CA MET A 180 -19.42 4.56 3.86
C MET A 180 -20.63 5.08 4.61
N LEU A 181 -20.71 4.76 5.91
CA LEU A 181 -21.78 5.19 6.80
C LEU A 181 -21.44 6.47 7.57
N ASP A 182 -20.21 6.99 7.46
CA ASP A 182 -19.73 8.17 8.20
C ASP A 182 -20.56 9.44 7.99
N TYR A 183 -21.26 9.53 6.87
CA TYR A 183 -22.09 10.68 6.49
C TYR A 183 -23.57 10.48 6.81
N MET A 184 -23.96 9.33 7.39
CA MET A 184 -25.32 9.05 7.81
C MET A 184 -25.61 9.70 9.17
N GLU A 185 -26.67 10.51 9.23
CA GLU A 185 -27.19 11.01 10.51
C GLU A 185 -28.12 10.01 11.21
N GLU A 186 -28.71 9.08 10.43
CA GLU A 186 -29.66 8.07 10.90
C GLU A 186 -28.96 6.71 11.08
N GLU A 187 -29.37 5.94 12.09
CA GLU A 187 -28.90 4.56 12.25
C GLU A 187 -29.35 3.73 11.04
N VAL A 188 -28.39 3.11 10.37
CA VAL A 188 -28.61 2.17 9.26
C VAL A 188 -28.41 0.77 9.78
N THR A 189 -29.34 -0.13 9.47
CA THR A 189 -29.15 -1.56 9.77
C THR A 189 -28.18 -2.20 8.78
N GLU A 190 -27.48 -3.25 9.21
CA GLU A 190 -26.59 -4.03 8.34
C GLU A 190 -27.33 -4.52 7.07
N GLU A 191 -28.56 -5.02 7.22
CA GLU A 191 -29.42 -5.47 6.11
C GLU A 191 -29.69 -4.36 5.08
N GLU A 192 -29.97 -3.13 5.53
CA GLU A 192 -30.21 -1.99 4.63
C GLU A 192 -28.95 -1.56 3.87
N ALA A 193 -27.80 -1.58 4.54
CA ALA A 193 -26.52 -1.27 3.93
C ALA A 193 -26.08 -2.36 2.92
N GLU A 194 -26.31 -3.64 3.23
CA GLU A 194 -26.06 -4.76 2.31
C GLU A 194 -26.95 -4.67 1.06
N ASP A 195 -28.24 -4.36 1.22
CA ASP A 195 -29.17 -4.19 0.10
C ASP A 195 -28.73 -3.04 -0.81
N LEU A 196 -28.26 -1.92 -0.23
CA LEU A 196 -27.71 -0.81 -0.97
C LEU A 196 -26.43 -1.20 -1.74
N LEU A 197 -25.50 -1.90 -1.09
CA LEU A 197 -24.27 -2.40 -1.70
C LEU A 197 -24.60 -3.24 -2.93
N GLN A 198 -25.46 -4.25 -2.79
CA GLN A 198 -25.84 -5.15 -3.88
C GLN A 198 -26.50 -4.41 -5.05
N LYS A 199 -27.43 -3.49 -4.75
CA LYS A 199 -28.12 -2.68 -5.76
C LYS A 199 -27.15 -1.79 -6.53
N THR A 200 -26.19 -1.18 -5.83
CA THR A 200 -25.20 -0.28 -6.42
C THR A 200 -24.14 -1.03 -7.22
N MET A 201 -23.67 -2.17 -6.72
CA MET A 201 -22.77 -3.07 -7.44
C MET A 201 -23.38 -3.54 -8.77
N LYS A 202 -24.63 -4.00 -8.74
CA LYS A 202 -25.37 -4.37 -9.96
C LYS A 202 -25.50 -3.20 -10.93
N TYR A 203 -25.78 -2.01 -10.41
CA TYR A 203 -25.84 -0.80 -11.22
C TYR A 203 -24.51 -0.51 -11.93
N ILE A 204 -23.40 -0.59 -11.22
CA ILE A 204 -22.05 -0.38 -11.77
C ILE A 204 -21.74 -1.44 -12.82
N GLU A 205 -22.04 -2.71 -12.56
CA GLU A 205 -21.84 -3.81 -13.50
C GLU A 205 -22.59 -3.57 -14.82
N GLU A 206 -23.87 -3.20 -14.75
CA GLU A 206 -24.72 -2.90 -15.93
C GLU A 206 -24.26 -1.65 -16.70
N LYS A 207 -23.52 -0.74 -16.06
CA LYS A 207 -23.12 0.56 -16.62
C LYS A 207 -21.60 0.72 -16.79
N GLN A 208 -20.83 -0.34 -16.58
CA GLN A 208 -19.38 -0.28 -16.48
C GLN A 208 -18.68 0.39 -17.66
N GLU A 209 -19.17 0.20 -18.90
CA GLU A 209 -18.64 0.83 -20.11
C GLU A 209 -18.83 2.35 -20.09
N VAL A 210 -20.05 2.80 -19.78
CA VAL A 210 -20.42 4.22 -19.76
C VAL A 210 -19.73 4.95 -18.61
N ILE A 211 -19.60 4.29 -17.45
CA ILE A 211 -18.88 4.84 -16.30
C ILE A 211 -17.42 5.02 -16.68
N LEU A 212 -16.75 3.97 -17.17
CA LEU A 212 -15.34 4.02 -17.54
C LEU A 212 -15.06 5.13 -18.57
N ASP A 213 -15.85 5.18 -19.65
CA ASP A 213 -15.66 6.16 -20.72
C ASP A 213 -15.71 7.61 -20.20
N ARG A 214 -16.61 7.89 -19.23
CA ARG A 214 -16.76 9.20 -18.58
C ARG A 214 -15.61 9.54 -17.65
N LEU A 215 -15.14 8.58 -16.84
CA LEU A 215 -13.98 8.78 -15.98
C LEU A 215 -12.75 9.13 -16.84
N LEU A 216 -12.52 8.36 -17.91
CA LEU A 216 -11.39 8.55 -18.81
C LEU A 216 -11.48 9.84 -19.63
N ASP A 217 -12.67 10.30 -20.00
CA ASP A 217 -12.86 11.64 -20.62
C ASP A 217 -12.37 12.76 -19.72
N GLN A 218 -12.79 12.74 -18.45
CA GLN A 218 -12.38 13.77 -17.50
C GLN A 218 -10.90 13.68 -17.18
N LEU A 219 -10.37 12.45 -17.03
CA LEU A 219 -8.94 12.23 -16.81
C LEU A 219 -8.11 12.75 -17.98
N LEU A 220 -8.49 12.49 -19.24
CA LEU A 220 -7.71 12.95 -20.39
C LEU A 220 -7.54 14.47 -20.42
N LEU A 221 -8.57 15.22 -20.00
CA LEU A 221 -8.53 16.67 -19.89
C LEU A 221 -7.60 17.12 -18.76
N LYS A 222 -7.76 16.52 -17.57
CA LYS A 222 -7.02 16.89 -16.36
C LYS A 222 -5.56 16.47 -16.40
N TYR A 223 -5.28 15.31 -16.95
CA TYR A 223 -3.94 14.78 -17.09
C TYR A 223 -3.00 15.75 -17.82
N LYS A 224 -3.47 16.33 -18.94
CA LYS A 224 -2.72 17.35 -19.69
C LYS A 224 -2.54 18.66 -18.92
N GLU A 225 -3.50 19.01 -18.07
CA GLU A 225 -3.40 20.17 -17.16
C GLU A 225 -2.37 19.93 -16.04
N TRP A 226 -2.26 18.68 -15.57
CA TRP A 226 -1.39 18.28 -14.46
C TRP A 226 0.05 18.00 -14.87
N GLN A 227 0.31 17.51 -16.08
CA GLN A 227 1.66 17.19 -16.55
C GLN A 227 2.70 18.32 -16.28
N PRO A 228 2.41 19.60 -16.58
CA PRO A 228 3.35 20.69 -16.27
C PRO A 228 3.54 20.96 -14.78
N ARG A 229 2.58 20.56 -13.92
CA ARG A 229 2.66 20.74 -12.46
C ARG A 229 3.55 19.69 -11.81
N TYR A 230 3.44 18.44 -12.25
CA TYR A 230 4.35 17.36 -11.82
C TYR A 230 5.76 17.56 -12.35
N GLY A 231 5.89 18.08 -13.59
CA GLY A 231 7.18 18.53 -14.11
C GLY A 231 8.19 17.42 -14.39
N TYR A 232 7.72 16.17 -14.57
CA TYR A 232 8.59 15.09 -15.02
C TYR A 232 9.21 15.40 -16.39
N GLU A 233 10.50 15.09 -16.54
CA GLU A 233 11.25 15.30 -17.77
C GLU A 233 11.97 14.01 -18.23
N GLY A 234 12.31 13.95 -19.51
CA GLY A 234 13.12 12.86 -20.07
C GLY A 234 12.57 11.46 -19.77
N ALA A 235 13.42 10.58 -19.26
CA ALA A 235 13.06 9.19 -18.97
C ALA A 235 12.04 9.05 -17.82
N ASP A 236 12.00 10.00 -16.89
CA ASP A 236 11.01 10.00 -15.81
C ASP A 236 9.63 10.37 -16.36
N LYS A 237 9.56 11.32 -17.30
CA LYS A 237 8.31 11.64 -17.99
C LYS A 237 7.75 10.41 -18.70
N GLU A 238 8.58 9.74 -19.50
CA GLU A 238 8.14 8.55 -20.25
C GLU A 238 7.71 7.38 -19.33
N ALA A 239 8.29 7.27 -18.14
CA ALA A 239 7.97 6.22 -17.18
C ALA A 239 6.70 6.53 -16.37
N PHE A 240 6.65 7.70 -15.72
CA PHE A 240 5.64 8.04 -14.73
C PHE A 240 4.43 8.77 -15.34
N MET A 241 4.66 9.69 -16.27
CA MET A 241 3.60 10.55 -16.80
C MET A 241 3.72 10.82 -18.32
N PRO A 242 3.72 9.78 -19.17
CA PRO A 242 3.96 9.90 -20.60
C PRO A 242 2.85 10.70 -21.29
N ASP A 243 3.13 11.22 -22.49
CA ASP A 243 2.09 11.92 -23.25
C ASP A 243 0.97 10.94 -23.69
N VAL A 244 -0.27 11.27 -23.33
CA VAL A 244 -1.46 10.47 -23.63
C VAL A 244 -2.27 11.13 -24.74
N GLU A 245 -2.41 10.42 -25.86
CA GLU A 245 -3.19 10.87 -27.02
C GLU A 245 -4.62 10.31 -27.02
N ASN A 246 -4.82 9.13 -26.44
CA ASN A 246 -6.12 8.45 -26.37
C ASN A 246 -6.36 7.76 -25.02
N LYS A 247 -7.63 7.48 -24.71
CA LYS A 247 -8.05 6.97 -23.40
C LYS A 247 -7.48 5.59 -23.09
N GLU A 248 -7.26 4.76 -24.11
CA GLU A 248 -6.82 3.37 -23.99
C GLU A 248 -5.44 3.25 -23.34
N GLN A 249 -4.60 4.28 -23.47
CA GLN A 249 -3.28 4.31 -22.83
C GLN A 249 -3.37 4.33 -21.30
N PHE A 250 -4.46 4.84 -20.71
CA PHE A 250 -4.62 4.87 -19.25
C PHE A 250 -4.73 3.48 -18.63
N GLY A 251 -5.14 2.46 -19.38
CA GLY A 251 -5.20 1.08 -18.86
C GLY A 251 -3.86 0.57 -18.31
N ARG A 252 -2.74 1.16 -18.76
CA ARG A 252 -1.38 0.85 -18.28
C ARG A 252 -0.86 1.81 -17.20
N LEU A 253 -1.53 2.94 -17.00
CA LEU A 253 -1.06 4.02 -16.12
C LEU A 253 -1.81 4.09 -14.80
N ILE A 254 -3.03 3.54 -14.74
CA ILE A 254 -3.85 3.48 -13.54
C ILE A 254 -4.37 2.06 -13.29
N THR A 255 -4.70 1.78 -12.04
CA THR A 255 -5.25 0.49 -11.59
C THR A 255 -6.35 0.75 -10.56
N PRO A 256 -7.59 0.25 -10.75
CA PRO A 256 -8.65 0.46 -9.77
C PRO A 256 -8.32 -0.27 -8.47
N LEU A 257 -8.61 0.37 -7.34
CA LEU A 257 -8.36 -0.15 -6.00
C LEU A 257 -9.66 -0.43 -5.26
N VAL A 258 -10.47 0.61 -5.04
CA VAL A 258 -11.69 0.56 -4.23
C VAL A 258 -12.77 1.43 -4.87
N ILE A 259 -14.01 0.98 -4.78
CA ILE A 259 -15.21 1.77 -5.10
C ILE A 259 -15.93 2.09 -3.80
N TYR A 260 -16.12 3.37 -3.52
CA TYR A 260 -16.83 3.83 -2.33
C TYR A 260 -18.27 4.19 -2.68
N ILE A 261 -19.23 3.70 -1.89
CA ILE A 261 -20.64 4.06 -1.95
C ILE A 261 -20.90 4.98 -0.76
N ILE A 262 -21.10 6.26 -1.04
CA ILE A 262 -21.20 7.29 -0.01
C ILE A 262 -22.64 7.77 0.04
N ILE A 263 -23.25 7.63 1.21
CA ILE A 263 -24.65 7.99 1.45
C ILE A 263 -24.78 9.04 2.56
N GLU A 264 -25.64 10.01 2.31
CA GLU A 264 -26.13 10.95 3.33
C GLU A 264 -27.51 10.51 3.85
N SER A 265 -28.25 9.72 3.05
CA SER A 265 -29.55 9.12 3.38
C SER A 265 -29.84 7.91 2.48
N LEU A 266 -30.61 6.93 2.97
CA LEU A 266 -31.06 5.76 2.20
C LEU A 266 -32.06 6.10 1.07
N ASP A 267 -32.74 7.24 1.17
CA ASP A 267 -33.71 7.69 0.16
C ASP A 267 -33.05 8.38 -1.04
N ASP A 268 -31.81 8.85 -0.88
CA ASP A 268 -31.07 9.58 -1.88
C ASP A 268 -30.23 8.67 -2.78
N LYS A 269 -29.89 9.19 -3.96
CA LYS A 269 -28.92 8.50 -4.82
C LYS A 269 -27.53 8.62 -4.18
N PRO A 270 -26.77 7.52 -4.05
CA PRO A 270 -25.45 7.60 -3.48
C PRO A 270 -24.52 8.39 -4.39
N HIS A 271 -23.55 9.06 -3.77
CA HIS A 271 -22.30 9.39 -4.43
C HIS A 271 -21.50 8.09 -4.61
N ILE A 272 -20.83 7.95 -5.76
CA ILE A 272 -19.97 6.79 -6.02
C ILE A 272 -18.57 7.31 -6.31
N GLY A 273 -17.67 6.96 -5.41
CA GLY A 273 -16.25 7.24 -5.49
C GLY A 273 -15.47 6.11 -6.14
N TYR A 274 -14.48 6.44 -6.95
CA TYR A 274 -13.59 5.46 -7.57
C TYR A 274 -12.14 5.81 -7.27
N LEU A 275 -11.47 4.96 -6.49
CA LEU A 275 -10.07 5.09 -6.15
C LEU A 275 -9.21 4.25 -7.08
N PHE A 276 -8.15 4.85 -7.60
CA PHE A 276 -7.17 4.21 -8.47
C PHE A 276 -5.76 4.49 -7.94
N ASP A 277 -4.88 3.51 -8.04
CA ASP A 277 -3.44 3.77 -8.08
C ASP A 277 -3.08 4.42 -9.42
N CYS A 278 -2.03 5.24 -9.45
CA CYS A 278 -1.56 5.90 -10.65
C CYS A 278 -0.03 6.02 -10.73
N SER A 279 0.48 5.85 -11.95
CA SER A 279 1.92 5.88 -12.24
C SER A 279 2.64 7.20 -11.95
N TRP A 280 1.94 8.33 -11.80
CA TRP A 280 2.55 9.63 -11.60
C TRP A 280 2.49 10.14 -10.15
N ASP A 281 1.77 9.45 -9.27
CA ASP A 281 1.62 9.87 -7.87
C ASP A 281 1.30 8.66 -6.98
N SER A 282 2.34 7.96 -6.54
CA SER A 282 2.22 6.79 -5.67
C SER A 282 1.86 7.15 -4.21
N GLU A 283 1.99 8.42 -3.82
CA GLU A 283 1.66 8.88 -2.46
C GLU A 283 0.18 9.27 -2.35
N HIS A 284 -0.36 9.95 -3.36
CA HIS A 284 -1.71 10.52 -3.30
C HIS A 284 -2.73 9.79 -4.17
N ALA A 285 -2.30 8.88 -5.04
CA ALA A 285 -3.16 8.10 -5.92
C ALA A 285 -4.10 8.99 -6.77
N LEU A 286 -5.17 8.42 -7.34
CA LEU A 286 -6.15 9.11 -8.18
C LEU A 286 -7.57 8.80 -7.72
N GLY A 287 -8.34 9.82 -7.38
CA GLY A 287 -9.74 9.71 -6.99
C GLY A 287 -10.70 10.35 -7.99
N PHE A 288 -11.86 9.73 -8.18
CA PHE A 288 -13.00 10.32 -8.88
C PHE A 288 -14.23 10.29 -7.99
N MET A 289 -15.00 11.37 -8.01
CA MET A 289 -16.34 11.41 -7.40
C MET A 289 -17.40 11.46 -8.50
N THR A 290 -18.41 10.61 -8.42
CA THR A 290 -19.58 10.68 -9.30
C THR A 290 -20.88 10.81 -8.55
N TYR A 291 -21.83 11.52 -9.16
CA TYR A 291 -23.20 11.63 -8.66
C TYR A 291 -24.15 11.70 -9.85
N ASP A 292 -25.22 10.90 -9.80
CA ASP A 292 -26.20 10.80 -10.89
C ASP A 292 -25.52 10.63 -12.27
N ASN A 293 -24.51 9.74 -12.30
CA ASN A 293 -23.71 9.39 -13.48
C ASN A 293 -22.80 10.47 -14.03
N LYS A 294 -22.66 11.60 -13.36
CA LYS A 294 -21.74 12.66 -13.78
C LYS A 294 -20.53 12.64 -12.88
N VAL A 295 -19.34 12.77 -13.48
CA VAL A 295 -18.14 13.08 -12.71
C VAL A 295 -18.32 14.47 -12.10
N LYS A 296 -18.32 14.52 -10.77
CA LYS A 296 -18.43 15.73 -9.98
C LYS A 296 -17.05 16.32 -9.72
N ASP A 297 -16.11 15.46 -9.39
CA ASP A 297 -14.74 15.87 -9.08
C ASP A 297 -13.72 14.77 -9.45
N ILE A 298 -12.46 15.20 -9.58
CA ILE A 298 -11.30 14.37 -9.89
C ILE A 298 -10.04 14.98 -9.27
N GLY A 299 -9.31 14.19 -8.50
CA GLY A 299 -8.17 14.67 -7.71
C GLY A 299 -7.36 13.53 -7.12
N GLY A 300 -6.81 13.73 -5.92
CA GLY A 300 -6.12 12.69 -5.16
C GLY A 300 -7.10 11.68 -4.58
N ALA A 301 -6.59 10.74 -3.78
CA ALA A 301 -7.36 9.65 -3.18
C ALA A 301 -8.58 10.13 -2.38
N ASP A 302 -8.43 11.24 -1.64
CA ASP A 302 -9.48 11.88 -0.85
C ASP A 302 -10.74 12.20 -1.66
N THR A 303 -10.57 12.55 -2.94
CA THR A 303 -11.69 12.83 -3.84
C THR A 303 -12.61 11.61 -4.02
N ALA A 304 -12.12 10.39 -3.80
CA ALA A 304 -12.94 9.19 -3.90
C ALA A 304 -13.83 8.94 -2.67
N PHE A 305 -13.60 9.59 -1.53
CA PHE A 305 -14.34 9.28 -0.29
C PHE A 305 -14.76 10.52 0.55
N CYS A 306 -14.41 11.72 0.10
CA CYS A 306 -14.84 12.98 0.71
C CYS A 306 -15.81 13.75 -0.21
N ILE A 307 -17.02 14.02 0.28
CA ILE A 307 -18.06 14.83 -0.38
C ILE A 307 -18.08 16.28 0.13
#